data_AF-A0A7S2K457-F1
#
_entry.id   AF-A0A7S2K457-F1
#
_cell.length_a   1.000
_cell.length_b   1.000
_cell.length_c   1.000
_cell.angle_alpha   90.00
_cell.angle_beta   90.00
_cell.angle_gamma   90.00
#
_symmetry.space_group_name_H-M   'P 1'
#
loop_
_entity.id
_entity.type
_entity.pdbx_description
1 polymer ?
#
loop_
_entity_poly.entity_id
_entity_poly.type
_entity_poly.pdbx_seq_one_letter_code
_entity_poly.pdbx_strand_id
1 'polypeptide(L)'
;AEEALAPEEAVQVIEVLEDDATEDEVAAVAAQPAAEQTLAEAGLEAVRLRGAGALAGVSAELRGDREFMLAASRFCQLAEMLRCAADGLRAELYADREFVLRAVEEIGPQVLAEAAEALRADLGFMMEASACSSAAEAMKYASPELLAELDEDSE
;
A
#
# COMPACT_ATOMS: atom_id res chain seq x y z
N ALA A 1 57.13 -42.40 -34.24
CA ALA A 1 57.60 -43.62 -33.57
C ALA A 1 56.93 -43.60 -32.21
N GLU A 2 55.72 -44.15 -32.14
CA GLU A 2 55.45 -45.56 -31.75
C GLU A 2 55.13 -45.55 -30.25
N GLU A 3 53.88 -45.81 -29.87
CA GLU A 3 53.39 -47.15 -29.50
C GLU A 3 54.15 -47.70 -28.28
N ALA A 4 53.55 -48.20 -27.21
CA ALA A 4 52.20 -48.70 -26.98
C ALA A 4 52.01 -48.93 -25.46
N LEU A 5 50.83 -49.45 -25.13
CA LEU A 5 50.50 -50.28 -23.95
C LEU A 5 49.75 -49.59 -22.80
N ALA A 6 48.42 -49.69 -22.91
CA ALA A 6 47.43 -49.68 -21.82
C ALA A 6 47.40 -51.08 -21.13
N PRO A 7 46.37 -51.48 -20.34
CA PRO A 7 45.47 -50.80 -19.39
C PRO A 7 45.45 -51.57 -18.03
N GLU A 8 44.38 -51.41 -17.24
CA GLU A 8 43.82 -52.32 -16.21
C GLU A 8 43.83 -51.76 -14.77
N GLU A 9 42.72 -51.18 -14.34
CA GLU A 9 41.82 -51.94 -13.47
C GLU A 9 40.41 -51.32 -13.37
N ALA A 10 39.44 -52.23 -13.40
CA ALA A 10 38.11 -52.18 -12.79
C ALA A 10 37.11 -51.14 -13.29
N VAL A 11 36.45 -51.56 -14.36
CA VAL A 11 35.03 -51.33 -14.65
C VAL A 11 34.16 -51.56 -13.40
N GLN A 12 33.34 -50.57 -13.03
CA GLN A 12 32.00 -50.84 -12.52
C GLN A 12 30.98 -50.09 -13.36
N VAL A 13 30.18 -50.91 -14.04
CA VAL A 13 29.05 -50.58 -14.88
C VAL A 13 27.94 -49.97 -14.02
N ILE A 14 27.67 -48.69 -14.25
CA ILE A 14 26.38 -48.12 -14.64
C ILE A 14 25.14 -48.88 -14.12
N GLU A 15 24.39 -48.25 -13.22
CA GLU A 15 22.93 -48.27 -13.30
C GLU A 15 22.47 -46.88 -13.72
N VAL A 16 21.96 -46.83 -14.96
CA VAL A 16 21.20 -45.70 -15.49
C VAL A 16 19.83 -45.76 -14.83
N LEU A 17 19.47 -44.73 -14.08
CA LEU A 17 18.08 -44.32 -13.98
C LEU A 17 18.03 -42.90 -14.56
N GLU A 18 17.53 -42.85 -15.78
CA GLU A 18 17.03 -41.64 -16.41
C GLU A 18 15.96 -41.05 -15.48
N ASP A 19 16.19 -39.84 -14.98
CA ASP A 19 15.08 -38.93 -14.72
C ASP A 19 15.50 -37.50 -15.08
N ASP A 20 14.89 -37.09 -16.17
CA ASP A 20 14.89 -35.79 -16.81
C ASP A 20 14.29 -34.75 -15.85
N ALA A 21 15.12 -34.01 -15.14
CA ALA A 21 14.66 -32.85 -14.37
C ALA A 21 15.65 -31.70 -14.54
N THR A 22 15.28 -30.88 -15.51
CA THR A 22 15.81 -29.58 -15.92
C THR A 22 16.44 -28.75 -14.81
N GLU A 23 17.61 -28.19 -15.14
CA GLU A 23 18.19 -26.98 -14.54
C GLU A 23 17.18 -25.83 -14.61
N ASP A 24 16.36 -25.64 -13.59
CA ASP A 24 15.65 -24.39 -13.33
C ASP A 24 15.12 -24.45 -11.88
N GLU A 25 14.69 -23.33 -11.29
CA GLU A 25 14.01 -23.29 -9.98
C GLU A 25 14.86 -23.19 -8.68
N VAL A 26 16.07 -22.62 -8.69
CA VAL A 26 16.65 -22.06 -7.43
C VAL A 26 17.20 -20.62 -7.53
N ALA A 27 16.86 -19.89 -8.60
CA ALA A 27 17.32 -18.50 -8.80
C ALA A 27 16.20 -17.45 -8.91
N ALA A 28 14.97 -17.73 -8.47
CA ALA A 28 13.82 -16.83 -8.70
C ALA A 28 13.49 -15.85 -7.55
N VAL A 29 13.99 -16.05 -6.33
CA VAL A 29 13.50 -15.27 -5.15
C VAL A 29 14.36 -14.04 -4.78
N ALA A 30 15.52 -13.83 -5.42
CA ALA A 30 16.42 -12.71 -5.08
C ALA A 30 16.35 -11.50 -6.04
N ALA A 31 15.58 -11.57 -7.14
CA ALA A 31 15.53 -10.51 -8.17
C ALA A 31 14.30 -9.58 -8.07
N GLN A 32 13.26 -9.97 -7.33
CA GLN A 32 12.01 -9.21 -7.20
C GLN A 32 12.14 -7.85 -6.48
N PRO A 33 12.89 -7.69 -5.35
CA PRO A 33 12.83 -6.44 -4.60
C PRO A 33 13.50 -5.26 -5.34
N ALA A 34 14.48 -5.50 -6.22
CA ALA A 34 15.13 -4.43 -6.97
C ALA A 34 14.26 -3.92 -8.14
N ALA A 35 13.49 -4.80 -8.79
CA ALA A 35 12.57 -4.42 -9.87
C ALA A 35 11.35 -3.64 -9.32
N GLU A 36 10.82 -4.05 -8.16
CA GLU A 36 9.69 -3.37 -7.53
C GLU A 36 10.08 -2.02 -6.93
N GLN A 37 11.26 -1.91 -6.31
CA GLN A 37 11.78 -0.62 -5.82
C GLN A 37 12.06 0.36 -6.96
N THR A 38 12.62 -0.11 -8.07
CA THR A 38 12.83 0.76 -9.24
C THR A 38 11.51 1.18 -9.89
N LEU A 39 10.48 0.33 -9.86
CA LEU A 39 9.11 0.69 -10.27
C LEU A 39 8.47 1.70 -9.31
N ALA A 40 8.68 1.57 -8.01
CA ALA A 40 8.23 2.54 -7.02
C ALA A 40 8.94 3.90 -7.20
N GLU A 41 10.25 3.91 -7.40
CA GLU A 41 11.01 5.13 -7.68
C GLU A 41 10.58 5.77 -9.00
N ALA A 42 10.45 5.00 -10.07
CA ALA A 42 9.96 5.47 -11.36
C ALA A 42 8.51 5.98 -11.26
N GLY A 43 7.67 5.32 -10.46
CA GLY A 43 6.31 5.73 -10.16
C GLY A 43 6.28 7.07 -9.43
N LEU A 44 7.09 7.24 -8.39
CA LEU A 44 7.22 8.49 -7.63
C LEU A 44 7.73 9.62 -8.51
N GLU A 45 8.73 9.38 -9.35
CA GLU A 45 9.24 10.37 -10.30
C GLU A 45 8.17 10.74 -11.33
N ALA A 46 7.38 9.77 -11.80
CA ALA A 46 6.26 10.04 -12.70
C ALA A 46 5.17 10.90 -12.02
N VAL A 47 4.85 10.63 -10.75
CA VAL A 47 3.92 11.46 -9.96
C VAL A 47 4.49 12.85 -9.73
N ARG A 48 5.80 12.97 -9.47
CA ARG A 48 6.48 14.26 -9.33
C ARG A 48 6.39 15.09 -10.61
N LEU A 49 6.52 14.47 -11.78
CA LEU A 49 6.52 15.15 -13.08
C LEU A 49 5.12 15.43 -13.64
N ARG A 50 4.15 14.53 -13.41
CA ARG A 50 2.80 14.60 -14.02
C ARG A 50 1.66 14.74 -13.02
N GLY A 51 1.93 14.71 -11.72
CA GLY A 51 0.93 14.73 -10.66
C GLY A 51 0.20 13.39 -10.50
N ALA A 52 -0.98 13.44 -9.86
CA ALA A 52 -1.76 12.25 -9.54
C ALA A 52 -2.18 11.42 -10.76
N GLY A 53 -2.25 12.03 -11.95
CA GLY A 53 -2.54 11.30 -13.19
C GLY A 53 -1.55 10.17 -13.50
N ALA A 54 -0.32 10.25 -12.99
CA ALA A 54 0.66 9.16 -13.11
C ALA A 54 0.31 7.94 -12.26
N LEU A 55 -0.39 8.12 -11.13
CA LEU A 55 -0.80 7.01 -10.25
C LEU A 55 -1.70 6.02 -10.98
N ALA A 56 -2.52 6.48 -11.93
CA ALA A 56 -3.36 5.59 -12.73
C ALA A 56 -2.56 4.59 -13.59
N GLY A 57 -1.30 4.89 -13.88
CA GLY A 57 -0.39 4.00 -14.63
C GLY A 57 0.47 3.08 -13.75
N VAL A 58 0.38 3.21 -12.42
CA VAL A 58 1.14 2.42 -11.46
C VAL A 58 0.44 1.08 -11.20
N SER A 59 1.22 0.02 -10.92
CA SER A 59 0.69 -1.31 -10.63
C SER A 59 -0.28 -1.29 -9.44
N ALA A 60 -1.24 -2.22 -9.43
CA ALA A 60 -2.19 -2.32 -8.33
C ALA A 60 -1.50 -2.60 -6.98
N GLU A 61 -0.40 -3.33 -6.99
CA GLU A 61 0.43 -3.62 -5.81
C GLU A 61 0.98 -2.33 -5.19
N LEU A 62 1.62 -1.48 -5.99
CA LEU A 62 2.14 -0.19 -5.53
C LEU A 62 1.02 0.79 -5.12
N ARG A 63 -0.15 0.74 -5.77
CA ARG A 63 -1.33 1.53 -5.35
C ARG A 63 -1.95 1.02 -4.04
N GLY A 64 -1.64 -0.22 -3.66
CA GLY A 64 -1.96 -0.80 -2.35
C GLY A 64 -0.85 -0.60 -1.32
N ASP A 65 0.31 -0.09 -1.72
CA ASP A 65 1.44 0.15 -0.83
C ASP A 65 1.27 1.49 -0.10
N ARG A 66 1.19 1.43 1.23
CA ARG A 66 1.02 2.61 2.09
C ARG A 66 2.20 3.58 1.97
N GLU A 67 3.44 3.09 1.97
CA GLU A 67 4.62 3.95 1.95
C GLU A 67 4.74 4.68 0.61
N PHE A 68 4.53 3.98 -0.50
CA PHE A 68 4.50 4.57 -1.84
C PHE A 68 3.41 5.64 -1.95
N MET A 69 2.18 5.34 -1.52
CA MET A 69 1.06 6.29 -1.63
C MET A 69 1.25 7.51 -0.73
N LEU A 70 1.78 7.35 0.48
CA LEU A 70 2.14 8.47 1.36
C LEU A 70 3.31 9.29 0.82
N ALA A 71 4.27 8.67 0.13
CA ALA A 71 5.33 9.40 -0.56
C ALA A 71 4.76 10.17 -1.77
N ALA A 72 3.84 9.56 -2.52
CA ALA A 72 3.17 10.17 -3.67
C ALA A 72 2.30 11.36 -3.26
N SER A 73 1.64 11.31 -2.09
CA SER A 73 0.84 12.42 -1.57
C SER A 73 1.64 13.69 -1.26
N ARG A 74 2.98 13.63 -1.26
CA ARG A 74 3.83 14.83 -1.15
C ARG A 74 3.96 15.60 -2.47
N PHE A 75 3.66 14.95 -3.58
CA PHE A 75 3.80 15.49 -4.93
C PHE A 75 2.45 15.78 -5.60
N CYS A 76 1.35 15.30 -5.03
CA CYS A 76 0.00 15.51 -5.54
C CYS A 76 -1.00 15.71 -4.41
N GLN A 77 -2.21 16.17 -4.73
CA GLN A 77 -3.24 16.38 -3.72
C GLN A 77 -3.68 15.06 -3.10
N LEU A 78 -3.85 15.04 -1.78
CA LEU A 78 -4.25 13.84 -1.05
C LEU A 78 -5.59 13.27 -1.57
N ALA A 79 -6.52 14.14 -1.97
CA ALA A 79 -7.79 13.73 -2.58
C ALA A 79 -7.60 12.93 -3.88
N GLU A 80 -6.65 13.32 -4.73
CA GLU A 80 -6.39 12.62 -5.97
C GLU A 80 -5.62 11.31 -5.72
N MET A 81 -4.65 11.33 -4.79
CA MET A 81 -3.94 10.13 -4.34
C MET A 81 -4.93 9.07 -3.85
N LEU A 82 -5.88 9.47 -2.99
CA LEU A 82 -6.92 8.59 -2.45
C LEU A 82 -7.87 8.04 -3.50
N ARG A 83 -8.06 8.72 -4.63
CA ARG A 83 -8.87 8.20 -5.75
C ARG A 83 -8.15 7.12 -6.56
N CYS A 84 -6.83 7.12 -6.54
CA CYS A 84 -6.01 6.13 -7.24
C CYS A 84 -5.62 4.94 -6.34
N ALA A 85 -5.59 5.15 -5.02
CA ALA A 85 -5.28 4.11 -4.04
C ALA A 85 -6.21 2.90 -4.17
N ALA A 86 -5.68 1.72 -3.87
CA ALA A 86 -6.48 0.50 -3.82
C ALA A 86 -7.55 0.60 -2.71
N ASP A 87 -8.71 -0.01 -2.93
CA ASP A 87 -9.83 0.07 -1.98
C ASP A 87 -9.47 -0.47 -0.58
N GLY A 88 -8.65 -1.52 -0.52
CA GLY A 88 -8.14 -2.06 0.75
C GLY A 88 -7.29 -1.04 1.51
N LEU A 89 -6.32 -0.42 0.83
CA LEU A 89 -5.48 0.62 1.42
C LEU A 89 -6.30 1.85 1.81
N ARG A 90 -7.27 2.28 0.99
CA ARG A 90 -8.19 3.38 1.34
C ARG A 90 -8.90 3.10 2.66
N ALA A 91 -9.48 1.91 2.81
CA ALA A 91 -10.18 1.52 4.03
C ALA A 91 -9.24 1.54 5.25
N GLU A 92 -8.02 1.03 5.11
CA GLU A 92 -7.01 1.08 6.18
C GLU A 92 -6.62 2.53 6.54
N LEU A 93 -6.42 3.39 5.54
CA LEU A 93 -6.10 4.80 5.75
C LEU A 93 -7.27 5.58 6.39
N TYR A 94 -8.52 5.25 6.05
CA TYR A 94 -9.70 5.85 6.67
C TYR A 94 -10.02 5.31 8.06
N ALA A 95 -9.39 4.20 8.46
CA ALA A 95 -9.38 3.72 9.84
C ALA A 95 -8.20 4.31 10.65
N ASP A 96 -7.20 4.90 9.98
CA ASP A 96 -6.06 5.56 10.63
C ASP A 96 -6.44 6.98 11.05
N ARG A 97 -6.55 7.16 12.37
CA ARG A 97 -6.89 8.43 13.02
C ARG A 97 -6.01 9.59 12.56
N GLU A 98 -4.69 9.41 12.55
CA GLU A 98 -3.75 10.49 12.22
C GLU A 98 -3.84 10.85 10.73
N PHE A 99 -4.02 9.84 9.88
CA PHE A 99 -4.22 10.06 8.46
C PHE A 99 -5.50 10.83 8.18
N VAL A 100 -6.63 10.45 8.78
CA VAL A 100 -7.91 11.13 8.56
C VAL A 100 -7.86 12.58 9.04
N LEU A 101 -7.24 12.87 10.19
CA LEU A 101 -7.09 14.26 10.65
C LEU A 101 -6.29 15.12 9.66
N ARG A 102 -5.16 14.61 9.16
CA ARG A 102 -4.40 15.29 8.09
C ARG A 102 -5.26 15.49 6.84
N ALA A 103 -6.03 14.48 6.47
CA ALA A 103 -6.90 14.56 5.31
C ALA A 103 -8.02 15.59 5.48
N VAL A 104 -8.57 15.74 6.68
CA VAL A 104 -9.55 16.78 7.01
C VAL A 104 -8.94 18.16 6.93
N GLU A 105 -7.69 18.33 7.35
CA GLU A 105 -6.97 19.61 7.26
C GLU A 105 -6.66 20.02 5.81
N GLU A 106 -6.26 19.07 4.95
CA GLU A 106 -5.89 19.37 3.56
C GLU A 106 -7.08 19.40 2.58
N ILE A 107 -8.04 18.48 2.73
CA ILE A 107 -9.16 18.29 1.80
C ILE A 107 -10.43 18.96 2.34
N GLY A 108 -10.67 18.82 3.65
CA GLY A 108 -11.86 19.31 4.33
C GLY A 108 -12.65 18.24 5.08
N PRO A 109 -13.69 18.65 5.83
CA PRO A 109 -14.46 17.76 6.70
C PRO A 109 -15.26 16.68 5.94
N GLN A 110 -15.43 16.81 4.61
CA GLN A 110 -16.10 15.80 3.79
C GLN A 110 -15.41 14.44 3.84
N VAL A 111 -14.11 14.40 4.17
CA VAL A 111 -13.35 13.15 4.34
C VAL A 111 -13.88 12.31 5.51
N LEU A 112 -14.46 12.94 6.53
CA LEU A 112 -15.05 12.24 7.68
C LEU A 112 -16.22 11.34 7.26
N ALA A 113 -16.85 11.58 6.11
CA ALA A 113 -17.89 10.69 5.59
C ALA A 113 -17.36 9.29 5.27
N GLU A 114 -16.10 9.19 4.82
CA GLU A 114 -15.43 7.95 4.44
C GLU A 114 -14.66 7.32 5.62
N ALA A 115 -14.48 8.08 6.72
CA ALA A 115 -13.79 7.61 7.91
C ALA A 115 -14.51 6.39 8.52
N ALA A 116 -13.73 5.50 9.14
CA ALA A 116 -14.28 4.35 9.82
C ALA A 116 -15.29 4.77 10.90
N GLU A 117 -16.38 4.01 11.02
CA GLU A 117 -17.46 4.29 11.97
C GLU A 117 -16.97 4.40 13.40
N ALA A 118 -15.99 3.57 13.79
CA ALA A 118 -15.36 3.62 15.10
C ALA A 118 -14.69 4.98 15.39
N LEU A 119 -14.08 5.63 14.39
CA LEU A 119 -13.53 6.97 14.55
C LEU A 119 -14.65 8.01 14.65
N ARG A 120 -15.69 7.88 13.82
CA ARG A 120 -16.84 8.81 13.82
C ARG A 120 -17.66 8.74 15.12
N ALA A 121 -17.60 7.63 15.84
CA ALA A 121 -18.20 7.46 17.16
C ALA A 121 -17.28 7.94 18.31
N ASP A 122 -16.02 8.24 18.05
CA ASP A 122 -15.09 8.74 19.06
C ASP A 122 -15.20 10.26 19.18
N LEU A 123 -15.75 10.73 20.32
CA LEU A 123 -15.88 12.15 20.61
C LEU A 123 -14.54 12.89 20.57
N GLY A 124 -13.48 12.30 21.10
CA GLY A 124 -12.15 12.91 21.16
C GLY A 124 -11.59 13.11 19.75
N PHE A 125 -11.77 12.13 18.87
CA PHE A 125 -11.43 12.27 17.46
C PHE A 125 -12.26 13.36 16.77
N MET A 126 -13.59 13.38 16.95
CA MET A 126 -14.46 14.38 16.33
C MET A 126 -14.14 15.80 16.82
N MET A 127 -13.76 15.96 18.09
CA MET A 127 -13.26 17.21 18.64
C MET A 127 -11.95 17.66 17.99
N GLU A 128 -11.00 16.75 17.74
CA GLU A 128 -9.77 17.08 17.01
C GLU A 128 -10.07 17.46 15.55
N ALA A 129 -10.94 16.71 14.88
CA ALA A 129 -11.37 17.06 13.51
C ALA A 129 -12.10 18.42 13.46
N SER A 130 -12.82 18.78 14.52
CA SER A 130 -13.46 20.09 14.65
C SER A 130 -12.47 21.23 14.82
N ALA A 131 -11.25 20.96 15.31
CA ALA A 131 -10.20 21.97 15.43
C ALA A 131 -9.56 22.29 14.07
N CYS A 132 -9.47 21.31 13.18
CA CYS A 132 -9.02 21.49 11.79
C CYS A 132 -10.09 22.13 10.90
N SER A 133 -11.36 22.03 11.29
CA SER A 133 -12.52 22.53 10.54
C SER A 133 -13.45 23.36 11.43
N SER A 134 -14.76 23.26 11.27
CA SER A 134 -15.73 23.82 12.21
C SER A 134 -16.43 22.69 12.95
N ALA A 135 -16.73 22.89 14.24
CA ALA A 135 -17.47 21.90 15.03
C ALA A 135 -18.80 21.50 14.39
N ALA A 136 -19.52 22.44 13.78
CA ALA A 136 -20.75 22.15 13.07
C ALA A 136 -20.53 21.22 11.86
N GLU A 137 -19.45 21.40 11.10
CA GLU A 137 -19.16 20.54 9.95
C GLU A 137 -18.61 19.18 10.36
N ALA A 138 -17.74 19.11 11.35
CA ALA A 138 -17.22 17.85 11.87
C ALA A 138 -18.37 17.01 12.45
N MET A 139 -19.17 17.57 13.35
CA MET A 139 -20.27 16.86 14.02
C MET A 139 -21.35 16.37 13.06
N LYS A 140 -21.50 16.97 11.87
CA LYS A 140 -22.40 16.46 10.82
C LYS A 140 -22.05 15.02 10.39
N TYR A 141 -20.78 14.63 10.51
CA TYR A 141 -20.29 13.30 10.16
C TYR A 141 -20.09 12.40 11.38
N ALA A 142 -20.37 12.86 12.59
CA ALA A 142 -20.36 12.00 13.78
C ALA A 142 -21.29 10.79 13.59
N SER A 143 -21.04 9.71 14.32
CA SER A 143 -21.96 8.58 14.35
C SER A 143 -23.29 9.01 15.00
N PRO A 144 -24.41 8.41 14.60
CA PRO A 144 -25.70 8.71 15.23
C PRO A 144 -25.71 8.36 16.72
N GLU A 145 -24.93 7.35 17.13
CA GLU A 145 -24.76 6.95 18.52
C GLU A 145 -24.11 8.08 19.34
N LEU A 146 -23.00 8.64 18.85
CA LEU A 146 -22.32 9.74 19.52
C LEU A 146 -23.20 11.00 19.62
N LEU A 147 -23.97 11.29 18.57
CA LEU A 147 -24.91 12.42 18.58
C LEU A 147 -26.02 12.22 19.62
N ALA A 148 -26.56 11.01 19.74
CA ALA A 148 -27.57 10.70 20.74
C ALA A 148 -27.04 10.86 22.17
N GLU A 149 -25.81 10.38 22.44
CA GLU A 149 -25.16 10.55 23.74
C GLU A 149 -24.99 12.03 24.12
N LEU A 150 -24.57 12.88 23.18
CA LEU A 150 -24.39 14.32 23.43
C LEU A 150 -25.70 15.07 23.67
N ASP A 151 -26.79 14.64 23.02
CA ASP A 151 -28.12 15.21 23.23
C ASP A 151 -28.66 14.80 24.62
N GLU A 152 -28.45 13.56 25.05
CA GLU A 152 -28.88 13.06 26.37
C GLU A 152 -28.15 13.75 27.55
N ASP A 153 -26.87 14.08 27.40
CA ASP A 153 -26.09 14.81 28.41
C ASP A 153 -26.47 16.30 28.52
N SER A 154 -27.26 16.83 27.58
CA SER A 154 -27.62 18.25 27.51
C SER A 154 -28.96 18.61 28.19
N GLU A 155 -29.71 17.63 28.71
CA GLU A 155 -31.00 17.81 29.42
C GLU A 155 -30.89 17.85 30.96
#